data_AF-A0A8J4SIZ7-F1
#
_entry.id   AF-A0A8J4SIZ7-F1
#
_cell.length_a   1.000
_cell.length_b   1.000
_cell.length_c   1.000
_cell.angle_alpha   90.00
_cell.angle_beta   90.00
_cell.angle_gamma   90.00
#
_symmetry.space_group_name_H-M   'P 1'
#
loop_
_entity.id
_entity.type
_entity.pdbx_description
1 polymer ?
#
loop_
_entity_poly.entity_id
_entity_poly.type
_entity_poly.pdbx_seq_one_letter_code
_entity_poly.pdbx_strand_id
1 'polypeptide(L)'
;MHITDFSICILYTYVTRVLHLRTYPSVLRDAGGYIDWPNGRGIFINDAQNFLVWINEEDHIRVISMQKGGDLIAIYKRLAGAINELSKSLKFAFNNRFGFITFCPSNLGTTLRASVHARVPFLSSLPNFNQICEKYSIQARGTHGEHTASVGGVYDLSNKRRLGLTEIDAVTEMYNGVRALLDLEKQLASYNKDAPAGVMPVEPLTYLSKLLEAADPQKCLTRKHLTVEIIKKYDGVRTKHGATLAHMIRNGAYNPKSICPRTGEAECYSTFVDYLDAVICDYHDVKDPAFKHPAPTFGDLEHLPFGNVDPTGKFVISTRVRVGRSVQGFLFPTIIGKEDRLKLESTIANALTSLTGEHAGTYYPLSNMKEETRKQLVDDHFLFKNDDPVLRDAGGYRDWPTGRGIFHNNNKTFLVWVCEEDHMRVISMQQGGDLAAVFKRLIQGLKAIETKLKFEHSDKYGYVTCCPSNLGTTMRASVLVKIPKLSAQKDKLDEVCAKYRLQARGLHGEHTESPDGIHDISNKRRLGLTELEAAKEMADGVAHIIAIEQSL
;
A
#
# COMPACT_ATOMS: atom_id res chain seq x y z
N MET A 1 4.51 18.53 26.43
CA MET A 1 5.54 17.52 26.74
C MET A 1 6.85 18.05 26.17
N HIS A 2 7.85 18.39 27.00
CA HIS A 2 9.15 18.82 26.49
C HIS A 2 9.92 17.59 25.99
N ILE A 3 10.13 17.47 24.69
CA ILE A 3 10.92 16.40 24.08
C ILE A 3 12.39 16.84 24.13
N THR A 4 13.13 16.34 25.11
CA THR A 4 14.48 16.84 25.46
C THR A 4 15.64 16.03 24.86
N ASP A 5 15.37 14.83 24.31
CA ASP A 5 16.40 13.96 23.73
C ASP A 5 16.45 14.05 22.21
N PHE A 6 17.09 15.11 21.72
CA PHE A 6 17.68 15.15 20.38
C PHE A 6 19.20 15.00 20.52
N SER A 7 19.83 14.31 19.57
CA SER A 7 21.27 14.47 19.31
C SER A 7 21.42 14.84 17.85
N ILE A 8 21.97 16.01 17.57
CA ILE A 8 22.26 16.44 16.21
C ILE A 8 23.72 16.09 15.91
N CYS A 9 23.93 15.45 14.77
CA CYS A 9 25.22 15.02 14.28
C CYS A 9 25.37 15.53 12.85
N ILE A 10 26.28 16.47 12.61
CA ILE A 10 26.67 16.80 11.24
C ILE A 10 27.91 15.97 10.92
N LEU A 11 27.66 14.86 10.23
CA LEU A 11 28.65 13.95 9.67
C LEU A 11 29.22 14.54 8.38
N TYR A 12 30.53 14.56 8.31
CA TYR A 12 31.27 13.86 7.26
C TYR A 12 31.54 12.44 7.83
N THR A 13 31.24 11.33 7.14
CA THR A 13 30.64 10.03 7.62
C THR A 13 31.19 9.22 8.86
N TYR A 14 30.73 7.96 9.09
CA TYR A 14 30.62 7.24 10.40
C TYR A 14 30.46 5.67 10.25
N VAL A 15 30.68 4.71 11.20
CA VAL A 15 31.07 4.73 12.65
C VAL A 15 31.71 3.41 13.22
N THR A 16 32.38 3.56 14.38
CA THR A 16 33.15 2.65 15.28
C THR A 16 32.79 1.17 15.60
N ARG A 17 33.88 0.44 15.91
CA ARG A 17 34.14 -0.60 16.95
C ARG A 17 33.61 -2.04 16.83
N VAL A 18 34.58 -2.95 16.93
CA VAL A 18 34.47 -4.41 17.05
C VAL A 18 33.93 -4.83 18.42
N LEU A 19 32.89 -5.68 18.45
CA LEU A 19 32.91 -6.94 19.22
C LEU A 19 31.79 -7.91 18.79
N HIS A 20 32.23 -8.94 18.04
CA HIS A 20 31.61 -10.26 17.83
C HIS A 20 30.34 -10.42 16.96
N LEU A 21 30.45 -11.46 16.10
CA LEU A 21 29.43 -12.21 15.34
C LEU A 21 28.84 -11.62 14.03
N ARG A 22 29.38 -12.18 12.93
CA ARG A 22 28.77 -12.52 11.63
C ARG A 22 28.28 -11.37 10.70
N THR A 23 28.92 -11.35 9.52
CA THR A 23 28.36 -11.04 8.19
C THR A 23 28.21 -9.60 7.65
N TYR A 24 28.77 -8.54 8.25
CA TYR A 24 28.97 -7.24 7.51
C TYR A 24 30.26 -6.45 7.86
N PRO A 25 31.46 -6.96 7.49
CA PRO A 25 32.61 -6.08 7.22
C PRO A 25 33.39 -6.48 5.95
N SER A 26 32.66 -6.77 4.86
CA SER A 26 33.19 -7.10 3.53
C SER A 26 33.46 -5.86 2.69
N VAL A 27 32.44 -5.03 2.41
CA VAL A 27 32.49 -3.96 1.39
C VAL A 27 33.75 -3.09 1.44
N LEU A 28 34.05 -2.43 2.56
CA LEU A 28 35.24 -1.56 2.67
C LEU A 28 36.57 -2.34 2.67
N ARG A 29 36.57 -3.56 3.21
CA ARG A 29 37.75 -4.45 3.21
C ARG A 29 38.10 -4.88 1.80
N ASP A 30 37.11 -5.37 1.07
CA ASP A 30 37.24 -5.95 -0.26
C ASP A 30 37.50 -4.85 -1.31
N ALA A 31 37.11 -3.60 -1.01
CA ALA A 31 37.49 -2.40 -1.74
C ALA A 31 38.86 -1.80 -1.29
N GLY A 32 39.63 -2.50 -0.45
CA GLY A 32 41.02 -2.18 -0.10
C GLY A 32 41.23 -1.24 1.11
N GLY A 33 40.17 -0.79 1.78
CA GLY A 33 40.25 0.23 2.85
C GLY A 33 41.04 -0.18 4.11
N TYR A 34 41.35 -1.48 4.28
CA TYR A 34 42.08 -2.02 5.45
C TYR A 34 43.48 -2.55 5.14
N ILE A 35 44.07 -2.19 4.00
CA ILE A 35 45.51 -2.43 3.73
C ILE A 35 46.35 -1.78 4.84
N ASP A 36 47.37 -2.50 5.32
CA ASP A 36 48.29 -2.11 6.41
C ASP A 36 47.63 -1.70 7.74
N TRP A 37 46.43 -2.20 8.05
CA TRP A 37 45.76 -1.91 9.31
C TRP A 37 46.60 -2.33 10.54
N PRO A 38 46.78 -1.47 11.58
CA PRO A 38 46.15 -0.17 11.82
C PRO A 38 47.00 1.05 11.42
N ASN A 39 48.10 0.87 10.68
CA ASN A 39 49.05 1.94 10.40
C ASN A 39 48.42 3.10 9.60
N GLY A 40 48.91 4.31 9.84
CA GLY A 40 48.46 5.53 9.15
C GLY A 40 47.06 6.03 9.53
N ARG A 41 46.42 5.45 10.55
CA ARG A 41 45.03 5.73 10.95
C ARG A 41 44.95 6.31 12.35
N GLY A 42 43.95 7.15 12.62
CA GLY A 42 43.82 7.82 13.91
C GLY A 42 42.51 8.56 14.11
N ILE A 43 42.28 8.97 15.36
CA ILE A 43 41.11 9.73 15.80
C ILE A 43 41.58 10.95 16.58
N PHE A 44 41.14 12.14 16.19
CA PHE A 44 41.23 13.37 16.97
C PHE A 44 39.86 13.65 17.62
N ILE A 45 39.85 14.12 18.87
CA ILE A 45 38.65 14.55 19.60
C ILE A 45 39.04 15.82 20.37
N ASN A 46 38.18 16.85 20.36
CA ASN A 46 38.40 18.03 21.19
C ASN A 46 38.01 17.80 22.67
N ASP A 47 38.51 18.64 23.58
CA ASP A 47 38.25 18.51 25.03
C ASP A 47 36.75 18.49 25.38
N ALA A 48 35.94 19.22 24.61
CA ALA A 48 34.49 19.29 24.78
C ALA A 48 33.72 18.09 24.18
N GLN A 49 34.42 17.11 23.59
CA GLN A 49 33.88 15.88 22.98
C GLN A 49 32.72 16.12 22.00
N ASN A 50 32.75 17.26 21.31
CA ASN A 50 31.68 17.76 20.43
C ASN A 50 32.16 18.08 19.00
N PHE A 51 33.45 17.83 18.75
CA PHE A 51 34.10 17.84 17.45
C PHE A 51 35.15 16.71 17.42
N LEU A 52 35.14 15.91 16.35
CA LEU A 52 36.09 14.81 16.17
C LEU A 52 36.46 14.65 14.68
N VAL A 53 37.64 14.08 14.42
CA VAL A 53 38.13 13.80 13.07
C VAL A 53 38.69 12.38 13.03
N TRP A 54 38.34 11.60 12.00
CA TRP A 54 39.10 10.40 11.66
C TRP A 54 40.00 10.61 10.47
N ILE A 55 41.10 9.87 10.49
CA ILE A 55 42.15 9.90 9.47
C ILE A 55 42.24 8.49 8.88
N ASN A 56 42.09 8.38 7.56
CA ASN A 56 42.23 7.16 6.76
C ASN A 56 41.33 5.99 7.20
N GLU A 57 40.07 6.28 7.58
CA GLU A 57 39.08 5.24 7.90
C GLU A 57 38.37 4.72 6.64
N GLU A 58 37.90 5.63 5.78
CA GLU A 58 37.34 5.36 4.44
C GLU A 58 37.82 6.45 3.49
N ASP A 59 37.57 7.72 3.85
CA ASP A 59 38.18 8.91 3.24
C ASP A 59 39.46 9.32 4.00
N HIS A 60 40.30 10.16 3.38
CA HIS A 60 41.52 10.69 4.01
C HIS A 60 41.24 11.40 5.34
N ILE A 61 40.24 12.27 5.36
CA ILE A 61 39.72 12.91 6.58
C ILE A 61 38.20 12.85 6.62
N ARG A 62 37.68 12.76 7.84
CA ARG A 62 36.26 12.55 8.12
C ARG A 62 35.92 13.35 9.38
N VAL A 63 35.36 14.54 9.19
CA VAL A 63 35.21 15.60 10.20
C VAL A 63 33.76 15.66 10.70
N ILE A 64 33.53 15.46 12.00
CA ILE A 64 32.19 15.47 12.59
C ILE A 64 32.09 16.55 13.66
N SER A 65 30.97 17.28 13.62
CA SER A 65 30.53 18.16 14.70
C SER A 65 29.19 17.64 15.23
N MET A 66 29.08 17.48 16.55
CA MET A 66 27.95 16.81 17.18
C MET A 66 27.69 17.31 18.60
N GLN A 67 26.45 17.25 19.09
CA GLN A 67 26.10 17.45 20.50
C GLN A 67 24.69 16.96 20.81
N LYS A 68 24.36 16.86 22.10
CA LYS A 68 22.97 16.73 22.57
C LYS A 68 22.21 18.05 22.37
N GLY A 69 20.89 17.95 22.28
CA GLY A 69 20.00 19.07 21.98
C GLY A 69 19.85 19.34 20.47
N GLY A 70 19.02 20.31 20.12
CA GLY A 70 18.61 20.64 18.76
C GLY A 70 19.33 21.81 18.08
N ASP A 71 20.45 22.29 18.64
CA ASP A 71 21.15 23.49 18.13
C ASP A 71 22.03 23.18 16.91
N LEU A 72 21.39 23.05 15.76
CA LEU A 72 22.06 22.85 14.46
C LEU A 72 23.00 24.01 14.09
N ILE A 73 22.73 25.24 14.57
CA ILE A 73 23.51 26.43 14.23
C ILE A 73 24.89 26.37 14.88
N ALA A 74 24.96 26.06 16.18
CA ALA A 74 26.24 25.92 16.87
C ALA A 74 27.10 24.79 16.27
N ILE A 75 26.46 23.68 15.90
CA ILE A 75 27.11 22.50 15.33
C ILE A 75 27.68 22.80 13.94
N TYR A 76 26.88 23.42 13.06
CA TYR A 76 27.30 23.80 11.72
C TYR A 76 28.39 24.86 11.74
N LYS A 77 28.27 25.90 12.59
CA LYS A 77 29.33 26.91 12.76
C LYS A 77 30.65 26.29 13.23
N ARG A 78 30.61 25.34 14.17
CA ARG A 78 31.80 24.61 14.64
C ARG A 78 32.45 23.77 13.53
N LEU A 79 31.65 23.09 12.71
CA LEU A 79 32.14 22.32 11.56
C LEU A 79 32.76 23.22 10.48
N ALA A 80 32.02 24.25 10.06
CA ALA A 80 32.42 25.19 9.02
C ALA A 80 33.68 25.99 9.42
N GLY A 81 33.78 26.41 10.69
CA GLY A 81 34.99 27.04 11.21
C GLY A 81 36.20 26.12 11.13
N ALA A 82 36.06 24.87 11.59
CA ALA A 82 37.17 23.91 11.57
C ALA A 82 37.63 23.54 10.15
N ILE A 83 36.72 23.30 9.20
CA ILE A 83 37.10 22.96 7.83
C ILE A 83 37.74 24.15 7.10
N ASN A 84 37.29 25.39 7.38
CA ASN A 84 37.92 26.60 6.86
C ASN A 84 39.36 26.75 7.37
N GLU A 85 39.63 26.51 8.65
CA GLU A 85 41.00 26.52 9.17
C GLU A 85 41.86 25.39 8.57
N LEU A 86 41.33 24.16 8.46
CA LEU A 86 42.04 23.05 7.82
C LEU A 86 42.39 23.33 6.35
N SER A 87 41.51 24.01 5.61
CA SER A 87 41.73 24.35 4.19
C SER A 87 42.91 25.30 3.94
N LYS A 88 43.37 26.04 4.96
CA LYS A 88 44.58 26.88 4.87
C LYS A 88 45.86 26.04 4.85
N SER A 89 45.82 24.84 5.43
CA SER A 89 46.96 23.93 5.60
C SER A 89 46.91 22.72 4.68
N LEU A 90 45.72 22.31 4.23
CA LEU A 90 45.47 21.11 3.43
C LEU A 90 44.80 21.46 2.09
N LYS A 91 45.36 20.94 0.98
CA LYS A 91 44.75 21.07 -0.35
C LYS A 91 43.79 19.91 -0.58
N PHE A 92 42.49 20.15 -0.44
CA PHE A 92 41.46 19.15 -0.71
C PHE A 92 41.24 18.93 -2.22
N ALA A 93 41.02 17.67 -2.60
CA ALA A 93 40.73 17.33 -3.99
C ALA A 93 39.30 17.77 -4.35
N PHE A 94 39.19 18.69 -5.30
CA PHE A 94 37.93 19.26 -5.77
C PHE A 94 37.84 19.21 -7.30
N ASN A 95 36.65 18.99 -7.83
CA ASN A 95 36.35 18.94 -9.25
C ASN A 95 35.06 19.72 -9.57
N ASN A 96 35.07 20.58 -10.59
CA ASN A 96 33.93 21.44 -10.94
C ASN A 96 32.63 20.68 -11.30
N ARG A 97 32.71 19.39 -11.65
CA ARG A 97 31.54 18.53 -11.93
C ARG A 97 31.10 17.71 -10.72
N PHE A 98 32.03 17.31 -9.85
CA PHE A 98 31.79 16.34 -8.76
C PHE A 98 31.93 16.92 -7.35
N GLY A 99 32.30 18.19 -7.19
CA GLY A 99 32.60 18.80 -5.89
C GLY A 99 33.84 18.20 -5.24
N PHE A 100 33.81 18.04 -3.91
CA PHE A 100 34.86 17.32 -3.19
C PHE A 100 34.87 15.84 -3.57
N ILE A 101 36.07 15.30 -3.78
CA ILE A 101 36.28 13.89 -4.14
C ILE A 101 36.35 13.03 -2.89
N THR A 102 35.55 11.97 -2.86
CA THR A 102 35.49 10.95 -1.79
C THR A 102 35.78 9.57 -2.34
N PHE A 103 36.08 8.64 -1.43
CA PHE A 103 36.25 7.22 -1.76
C PHE A 103 34.95 6.62 -2.34
N CYS A 104 33.84 6.79 -1.63
CA CYS A 104 32.54 6.32 -2.08
C CYS A 104 31.82 7.38 -2.94
N PRO A 105 31.32 7.04 -4.16
CA PRO A 105 30.60 7.98 -5.01
C PRO A 105 29.32 8.57 -4.41
N SER A 106 28.73 7.93 -3.39
CA SER A 106 27.51 8.42 -2.70
C SER A 106 27.73 9.71 -1.91
N ASN A 107 28.99 10.01 -1.56
CA ASN A 107 29.34 11.19 -0.76
C ASN A 107 29.78 12.39 -1.61
N LEU A 108 29.98 12.25 -2.93
CA LEU A 108 30.47 13.35 -3.80
C LEU A 108 29.63 14.64 -3.68
N GLY A 109 30.29 15.78 -3.91
CA GLY A 109 29.67 17.10 -3.92
C GLY A 109 30.05 17.93 -2.69
N THR A 110 29.03 18.29 -1.90
CA THR A 110 29.16 18.97 -0.59
C THR A 110 29.68 18.06 0.50
N THR A 111 29.69 16.74 0.27
CA THR A 111 30.08 15.69 1.25
C THR A 111 29.35 15.71 2.60
N LEU A 112 28.35 16.59 2.74
CA LEU A 112 27.72 16.96 4.00
C LEU A 112 26.49 16.10 4.32
N ARG A 113 26.56 15.36 5.43
CA ARG A 113 25.43 14.69 6.06
C ARG A 113 25.07 15.38 7.36
N ALA A 114 24.23 16.42 7.30
CA ALA A 114 23.57 16.93 8.49
C ALA A 114 22.49 15.92 8.92
N SER A 115 22.45 15.53 10.20
CA SER A 115 21.43 14.60 10.72
C SER A 115 20.99 14.87 12.16
N VAL A 116 19.80 14.37 12.51
CA VAL A 116 19.29 14.33 13.89
C VAL A 116 18.88 12.91 14.26
N HIS A 117 19.16 12.49 15.49
CA HIS A 117 18.46 11.38 16.11
C HIS A 117 17.16 11.92 16.72
N ALA A 118 16.02 11.49 16.16
CA ALA A 118 14.69 11.94 16.55
C ALA A 118 13.76 10.77 16.86
N ARG A 119 12.97 10.90 17.93
CA ARG A 119 11.89 9.97 18.27
C ARG A 119 10.64 10.33 17.45
N VAL A 120 10.29 9.48 16.49
CA VAL A 120 9.16 9.66 15.56
C VAL A 120 8.27 8.40 15.44
N PRO A 121 7.79 7.80 16.57
CA PRO A 121 7.09 6.52 16.57
C PRO A 121 5.79 6.49 15.77
N PHE A 122 5.03 7.59 15.68
CA PHE A 122 3.79 7.58 14.90
C PHE A 122 4.09 7.66 13.40
N LEU A 123 4.91 8.62 12.99
CA LEU A 123 5.32 8.86 11.61
C LEU A 123 6.09 7.66 11.02
N SER A 124 6.98 7.04 11.80
CA SER A 124 7.72 5.85 11.34
C SER A 124 6.88 4.57 11.23
N SER A 125 5.70 4.54 11.86
CA SER A 125 4.73 3.44 11.68
C SER A 125 3.85 3.58 10.43
N LEU A 126 3.90 4.73 9.73
CA LEU A 126 3.09 4.94 8.54
C LEU A 126 3.58 4.07 7.34
N PRO A 127 2.68 3.48 6.55
CA PRO A 127 3.04 2.55 5.45
C PRO A 127 3.99 3.12 4.40
N ASN A 128 4.05 4.45 4.28
CA ASN A 128 4.86 5.20 3.32
C ASN A 128 5.84 6.18 4.00
N PHE A 129 6.30 5.87 5.23
CA PHE A 129 7.27 6.68 5.97
C PHE A 129 8.50 7.10 5.13
N ASN A 130 9.07 6.18 4.35
CA ASN A 130 10.23 6.46 3.50
C ASN A 130 9.90 7.45 2.38
N GLN A 131 8.74 7.32 1.74
CA GLN A 131 8.27 8.24 0.69
C GLN A 131 7.90 9.61 1.26
N ILE A 132 7.37 9.67 2.49
CA ILE A 132 7.12 10.93 3.21
C ILE A 132 8.47 11.63 3.49
N CYS A 133 9.47 10.91 4.00
CA CYS A 133 10.82 11.45 4.18
C CYS A 133 11.42 11.96 2.86
N GLU A 134 11.32 11.16 1.80
CA GLU A 134 11.84 11.51 0.48
C GLU A 134 11.19 12.77 -0.12
N LYS A 135 9.88 12.97 0.08
CA LYS A 135 9.18 14.21 -0.33
C LYS A 135 9.78 15.47 0.29
N TYR A 136 10.34 15.36 1.49
CA TYR A 136 11.04 16.44 2.19
C TYR A 136 12.57 16.43 1.97
N SER A 137 13.07 15.66 0.99
CA SER A 137 14.51 15.43 0.73
C SER A 137 15.28 14.88 1.93
N ILE A 138 14.61 14.11 2.80
CA ILE A 138 15.21 13.45 3.97
C ILE A 138 15.43 11.95 3.71
N GLN A 139 16.57 11.43 4.17
CA GLN A 139 16.82 10.01 4.33
C GLN A 139 16.75 9.64 5.82
N ALA A 140 15.90 8.67 6.16
CA ALA A 140 15.80 8.07 7.48
C ALA A 140 16.64 6.77 7.56
N ARG A 141 17.28 6.53 8.70
CA ARG A 141 18.04 5.31 9.03
C ARG A 141 17.76 4.88 10.47
N GLY A 142 18.00 3.60 10.81
CA GLY A 142 18.00 3.14 12.20
C GLY A 142 19.21 3.65 13.00
N THR A 143 19.18 3.48 14.33
CA THR A 143 20.08 4.18 15.25
C THR A 143 21.45 3.53 15.47
N HIS A 144 21.73 2.37 14.87
CA HIS A 144 22.94 1.58 15.11
C HIS A 144 23.78 1.34 13.83
N GLY A 145 23.51 2.06 12.73
CA GLY A 145 24.21 1.92 11.46
C GLY A 145 23.27 1.80 10.25
N GLU A 146 23.85 1.76 9.04
CA GLU A 146 23.14 1.96 7.76
C GLU A 146 21.99 0.97 7.46
N HIS A 147 21.99 -0.19 8.10
CA HIS A 147 20.99 -1.26 7.89
C HIS A 147 20.30 -1.73 9.19
N THR A 148 20.42 -0.95 10.27
CA THR A 148 19.93 -1.39 11.58
C THR A 148 18.46 -1.05 11.82
N ALA A 149 17.80 -1.82 12.68
CA ALA A 149 16.45 -1.51 13.15
C ALA A 149 16.45 -0.29 14.08
N SER A 150 15.39 0.53 13.99
CA SER A 150 15.11 1.59 14.97
C SER A 150 14.79 0.99 16.33
N VAL A 151 15.38 1.50 17.41
CA VAL A 151 14.99 1.16 18.78
C VAL A 151 13.98 2.18 19.28
N GLY A 152 12.78 1.73 19.66
CA GLY A 152 11.75 2.57 20.29
C GLY A 152 11.23 3.74 19.43
N GLY A 153 11.21 3.59 18.11
CA GLY A 153 10.78 4.64 17.17
C GLY A 153 11.76 5.80 17.02
N VAL A 154 13.02 5.64 17.44
CA VAL A 154 14.08 6.62 17.18
C VAL A 154 14.72 6.35 15.81
N TYR A 155 14.88 7.39 15.00
CA TYR A 155 15.48 7.35 13.68
C TYR A 155 16.53 8.44 13.52
N ASP A 156 17.55 8.15 12.71
CA ASP A 156 18.54 9.10 12.23
C ASP A 156 18.04 9.73 10.91
N LEU A 157 17.60 10.99 10.98
CA LEU A 157 17.01 11.75 9.87
C LEU A 157 18.04 12.73 9.32
N SER A 158 18.38 12.60 8.03
CA SER A 158 19.45 13.38 7.38
C SER A 158 19.03 13.95 6.02
N ASN A 159 19.69 15.00 5.51
CA ASN A 159 19.52 15.39 4.10
C ASN A 159 19.85 14.20 3.18
N LYS A 160 19.06 14.03 2.11
CA LYS A 160 19.29 13.01 1.07
C LYS A 160 20.28 13.48 0.01
N ARG A 161 20.31 14.78 -0.32
CA ARG A 161 21.16 15.36 -1.38
C ARG A 161 22.59 15.62 -0.88
N ARG A 162 23.58 15.38 -1.75
CA ARG A 162 25.02 15.66 -1.55
C ARG A 162 25.62 16.46 -2.70
N LEU A 163 25.26 16.12 -3.94
CA LEU A 163 25.79 16.73 -5.16
C LEU A 163 24.77 17.71 -5.79
N GLY A 164 25.28 18.77 -6.42
CA GLY A 164 24.46 19.76 -7.14
C GLY A 164 23.69 20.75 -6.24
N LEU A 165 24.26 21.07 -5.08
CA LEU A 165 23.81 22.09 -4.12
C LEU A 165 25.03 22.54 -3.29
N THR A 166 24.93 23.63 -2.53
CA THR A 166 25.98 24.07 -1.58
C THR A 166 25.81 23.43 -0.20
N GLU A 167 26.82 23.53 0.66
CA GLU A 167 26.76 23.06 2.05
C GLU A 167 25.67 23.79 2.85
N ILE A 168 25.42 25.07 2.56
CA ILE A 168 24.35 25.84 3.22
C ILE A 168 22.96 25.42 2.72
N ASP A 169 22.82 25.09 1.43
CA ASP A 169 21.59 24.50 0.89
C ASP A 169 21.31 23.13 1.54
N ALA A 170 22.33 22.27 1.62
CA ALA A 170 22.24 20.92 2.15
C ALA A 170 21.82 20.88 3.63
N VAL A 171 22.36 21.77 4.47
CA VAL A 171 21.94 21.89 5.88
C VAL A 171 20.56 22.57 6.01
N THR A 172 20.20 23.46 5.08
CA THR A 172 18.87 24.12 5.05
C THR A 172 17.77 23.14 4.64
N GLU A 173 18.02 22.28 3.65
CA GLU A 173 17.12 21.17 3.28
C GLU A 173 16.93 20.21 4.45
N MET A 174 18.01 19.82 5.13
CA MET A 174 17.93 19.00 6.35
C MET A 174 17.05 19.66 7.39
N TYR A 175 17.31 20.93 7.73
CA TYR A 175 16.59 21.65 8.77
C TYR A 175 15.09 21.74 8.46
N ASN A 176 14.73 22.16 7.25
CA ASN A 176 13.35 22.34 6.83
C ASN A 176 12.61 21.00 6.76
N GLY A 177 13.24 19.97 6.19
CA GLY A 177 12.63 18.64 6.08
C GLY A 177 12.44 17.96 7.43
N VAL A 178 13.47 17.96 8.29
CA VAL A 178 13.38 17.43 9.66
C VAL A 178 12.32 18.19 10.46
N ARG A 179 12.25 19.51 10.36
CA ARG A 179 11.22 20.31 11.02
C ARG A 179 9.81 19.90 10.58
N ALA A 180 9.57 19.76 9.27
CA ALA A 180 8.28 19.32 8.75
C ALA A 180 7.88 17.91 9.25
N LEU A 181 8.83 16.97 9.28
CA LEU A 181 8.62 15.61 9.82
C LEU A 181 8.31 15.63 11.33
N LEU A 182 9.02 16.46 12.11
CA LEU A 182 8.77 16.60 13.55
C LEU A 182 7.44 17.31 13.87
N ASP A 183 7.03 18.26 13.04
CA ASP A 183 5.72 18.91 13.18
C ASP A 183 4.58 17.95 12.78
N LEU A 184 4.80 17.08 11.78
CA LEU A 184 3.87 15.99 11.44
C LEU A 184 3.77 14.91 12.53
N GLU A 185 4.88 14.53 13.17
CA GLU A 185 4.89 13.62 14.33
C GLU A 185 4.03 14.17 15.49
N LYS A 186 4.15 15.47 15.80
CA LYS A 186 3.31 16.12 16.83
C LYS A 186 1.83 16.09 16.46
N GLN A 187 1.51 16.36 15.18
CA GLN A 187 0.14 16.31 14.68
C GLN A 187 -0.44 14.89 14.77
N LEU A 188 0.32 13.86 14.36
CA LEU A 188 -0.04 12.46 14.48
C LEU A 188 -0.30 12.05 15.94
N ALA A 189 0.62 12.39 16.85
CA ALA A 189 0.49 12.10 18.27
C ALA A 189 -0.75 12.78 18.89
N SER A 190 -1.05 14.02 18.48
CA SER A 190 -2.24 14.74 18.95
C SER A 190 -3.54 14.17 18.38
N TYR A 191 -3.57 13.85 17.08
CA TYR A 191 -4.79 13.40 16.38
C TYR A 191 -5.16 11.95 16.72
N ASN A 192 -4.18 11.13 17.13
CA ASN A 192 -4.36 9.71 17.49
C ASN A 192 -4.22 9.43 18.98
N LYS A 193 -4.24 10.46 19.84
CA LYS A 193 -4.10 10.34 21.30
C LYS A 193 -5.07 9.32 21.91
N ASP A 194 -6.32 9.31 21.43
CA ASP A 194 -7.41 8.46 21.93
C ASP A 194 -7.74 7.30 20.96
N ALA A 195 -6.81 6.95 20.06
CA ALA A 195 -6.98 5.83 19.13
C ALA A 195 -6.72 4.47 19.82
N PRO A 196 -7.44 3.38 19.47
CA PRO A 196 -7.18 2.06 20.03
C PRO A 196 -5.79 1.53 19.66
N ALA A 197 -5.17 0.78 20.58
CA ALA A 197 -3.83 0.23 20.36
C ALA A 197 -3.79 -0.74 19.16
N GLY A 198 -2.75 -0.63 18.34
CA GLY A 198 -2.57 -1.47 17.14
C GLY A 198 -3.39 -1.03 15.91
N VAL A 199 -4.39 -0.17 16.08
CA VAL A 199 -5.06 0.50 14.96
C VAL A 199 -4.06 1.44 14.27
N MET A 200 -4.15 1.55 12.95
CA MET A 200 -3.29 2.46 12.19
C MET A 200 -3.42 3.91 12.72
N PRO A 201 -2.32 4.62 13.01
CA PRO A 201 -2.38 6.06 13.23
C PRO A 201 -2.52 6.78 11.88
N VAL A 202 -3.23 7.91 11.87
CA VAL A 202 -3.47 8.70 10.65
C VAL A 202 -3.22 10.19 10.85
N GLU A 203 -2.71 10.85 9.82
CA GLU A 203 -2.54 12.29 9.77
C GLU A 203 -3.89 13.03 9.93
N PRO A 204 -3.92 14.30 10.39
CA PRO A 204 -5.16 15.06 10.51
C PRO A 204 -5.93 15.15 9.19
N LEU A 205 -7.27 15.19 9.26
CA LEU A 205 -8.13 15.25 8.08
C LEU A 205 -7.79 16.44 7.18
N THR A 206 -7.52 17.60 7.78
CA THR A 206 -7.12 18.83 7.08
C THR A 206 -5.76 18.72 6.38
N TYR A 207 -4.79 17.98 6.94
CA TYR A 207 -3.51 17.70 6.27
C TYR A 207 -3.70 16.81 5.04
N LEU A 208 -4.48 15.73 5.16
CA LEU A 208 -4.75 14.81 4.05
C LEU A 208 -5.64 15.45 2.97
N SER A 209 -6.62 16.27 3.35
CA SER A 209 -7.44 17.07 2.43
C SER A 209 -6.56 17.96 1.55
N LYS A 210 -5.58 18.67 2.14
CA LYS A 210 -4.62 19.50 1.39
C LYS A 210 -3.74 18.69 0.42
N LEU A 211 -3.37 17.45 0.76
CA LEU A 211 -2.66 16.57 -0.18
C LEU A 211 -3.57 16.10 -1.33
N LEU A 212 -4.84 15.81 -1.01
CA LEU A 212 -5.86 15.39 -1.98
C LEU A 212 -6.21 16.48 -3.00
N GLU A 213 -5.84 17.75 -2.77
CA GLU A 213 -5.93 18.83 -3.77
C GLU A 213 -5.16 18.54 -5.08
N ALA A 214 -4.22 17.59 -5.08
CA ALA A 214 -3.52 17.12 -6.28
C ALA A 214 -4.36 16.16 -7.17
N ALA A 215 -5.48 15.61 -6.67
CA ALA A 215 -6.34 14.69 -7.42
C ALA A 215 -7.36 15.45 -8.27
N ASP A 216 -7.65 14.98 -9.50
CA ASP A 216 -8.65 15.62 -10.38
C ASP A 216 -10.07 15.48 -9.79
N PRO A 217 -10.78 16.57 -9.41
CA PRO A 217 -12.09 16.49 -8.79
C PRO A 217 -13.20 16.00 -9.74
N GLN A 218 -12.98 15.98 -11.06
CA GLN A 218 -13.93 15.39 -12.02
C GLN A 218 -13.82 13.87 -12.08
N LYS A 219 -12.70 13.29 -11.65
CA LYS A 219 -12.41 11.85 -11.75
C LYS A 219 -12.28 11.17 -10.38
N CYS A 220 -11.77 11.88 -9.38
CA CYS A 220 -11.55 11.38 -8.03
C CYS A 220 -12.77 11.66 -7.15
N LEU A 221 -13.62 10.65 -6.95
CA LEU A 221 -14.81 10.75 -6.09
C LEU A 221 -14.43 11.03 -4.64
N THR A 222 -13.28 10.48 -4.18
CA THR A 222 -12.68 10.80 -2.87
C THR A 222 -12.51 12.31 -2.67
N ARG A 223 -12.09 13.04 -3.71
CA ARG A 223 -11.96 14.51 -3.66
C ARG A 223 -13.31 15.20 -3.88
N LYS A 224 -14.07 14.76 -4.89
CA LYS A 224 -15.33 15.39 -5.35
C LYS A 224 -16.33 15.62 -4.22
N HIS A 225 -16.45 14.64 -3.32
CA HIS A 225 -17.43 14.66 -2.22
C HIS A 225 -16.83 15.10 -0.87
N LEU A 226 -15.52 15.35 -0.78
CA LEU A 226 -14.88 15.85 0.44
C LEU A 226 -14.99 17.38 0.51
N THR A 227 -16.20 17.89 0.69
CA THR A 227 -16.46 19.34 0.78
C THR A 227 -15.97 19.95 2.10
N VAL A 228 -15.94 21.28 2.18
CA VAL A 228 -15.57 22.00 3.41
C VAL A 228 -16.55 21.69 4.56
N GLU A 229 -17.82 21.52 4.24
CA GLU A 229 -18.89 21.15 5.18
C GLU A 229 -18.68 19.73 5.72
N ILE A 230 -18.34 18.79 4.83
CA ILE A 230 -18.01 17.40 5.17
C ILE A 230 -16.77 17.33 6.08
N ILE A 231 -15.72 18.08 5.76
CA ILE A 231 -14.52 18.20 6.61
C ILE A 231 -14.91 18.76 7.98
N LYS A 232 -15.64 19.89 8.02
CA LYS A 232 -16.07 20.52 9.27
C LYS A 232 -16.98 19.62 10.12
N LYS A 233 -17.80 18.76 9.50
CA LYS A 233 -18.69 17.81 10.19
C LYS A 233 -17.93 16.64 10.80
N TYR A 234 -16.88 16.15 10.14
CA TYR A 234 -16.27 14.85 10.44
C TYR A 234 -14.79 14.89 10.84
N ASP A 235 -14.13 16.05 10.89
CA ASP A 235 -12.79 16.17 11.49
C ASP A 235 -12.81 15.74 12.97
N GLY A 236 -11.85 14.92 13.38
CA GLY A 236 -11.80 14.32 14.71
C GLY A 236 -12.86 13.24 15.01
N VAL A 237 -13.90 13.06 14.19
CA VAL A 237 -14.95 12.04 14.42
C VAL A 237 -14.40 10.63 14.21
N ARG A 238 -14.66 9.76 15.19
CA ARG A 238 -14.31 8.32 15.18
C ARG A 238 -15.56 7.46 15.23
N THR A 239 -15.53 6.32 14.53
CA THR A 239 -16.41 5.18 14.81
C THR A 239 -16.11 4.60 16.20
N LYS A 240 -16.99 3.73 16.69
CA LYS A 240 -16.82 3.00 17.96
C LYS A 240 -15.47 2.27 18.08
N HIS A 241 -14.92 1.75 16.98
CA HIS A 241 -13.64 1.01 16.97
C HIS A 241 -12.47 1.82 16.35
N GLY A 242 -12.65 3.14 16.15
CA GLY A 242 -11.56 4.09 15.95
C GLY A 242 -11.25 4.51 14.51
N ALA A 243 -12.00 4.03 13.51
CA ALA A 243 -11.91 4.50 12.13
C ALA A 243 -12.32 5.98 12.00
N THR A 244 -11.80 6.69 11.00
CA THR A 244 -12.07 8.13 10.76
C THR A 244 -12.23 8.43 9.27
N LEU A 245 -12.79 9.58 8.94
CA LEU A 245 -12.77 10.11 7.56
C LEU A 245 -11.32 10.31 7.05
N ALA A 246 -10.38 10.66 7.94
CA ALA A 246 -8.97 10.81 7.58
C ALA A 246 -8.34 9.48 7.09
N HIS A 247 -8.63 8.35 7.77
CA HIS A 247 -8.17 7.03 7.33
C HIS A 247 -8.61 6.73 5.89
N MET A 248 -9.89 6.98 5.58
CA MET A 248 -10.46 6.49 4.33
C MET A 248 -10.09 7.32 3.09
N ILE A 249 -9.70 8.59 3.26
CA ILE A 249 -9.19 9.41 2.14
C ILE A 249 -7.68 9.27 1.92
N ARG A 250 -6.95 8.66 2.87
CA ARG A 250 -5.48 8.62 2.89
C ARG A 250 -4.87 8.03 1.63
N ASN A 251 -5.52 7.01 1.06
CA ASN A 251 -5.07 6.38 -0.18
C ASN A 251 -5.06 7.38 -1.35
N GLY A 252 -6.13 8.16 -1.53
CA GLY A 252 -6.24 9.18 -2.57
C GLY A 252 -5.36 10.41 -2.31
N ALA A 253 -5.18 10.78 -1.04
CA ALA A 253 -4.31 11.88 -0.63
C ALA A 253 -2.83 11.66 -1.03
N TYR A 254 -2.35 10.41 -0.94
CA TYR A 254 -1.00 10.04 -1.38
C TYR A 254 -0.93 9.53 -2.83
N ASN A 255 -2.05 9.08 -3.40
CA ASN A 255 -2.13 8.54 -4.77
C ASN A 255 -3.26 9.26 -5.54
N PRO A 256 -3.01 10.45 -6.10
CA PRO A 256 -4.04 11.32 -6.68
C PRO A 256 -4.75 10.78 -7.93
N LYS A 257 -4.32 9.63 -8.45
CA LYS A 257 -5.01 8.87 -9.51
C LYS A 257 -6.05 7.87 -8.96
N SER A 258 -6.03 7.57 -7.66
CA SER A 258 -7.02 6.70 -7.01
C SER A 258 -8.35 7.44 -6.89
N ILE A 259 -9.43 6.82 -7.34
CA ILE A 259 -10.73 7.49 -7.48
C ILE A 259 -11.68 7.28 -6.29
N CYS A 260 -11.46 6.25 -5.47
CA CYS A 260 -12.36 5.88 -4.37
C CYS A 260 -11.61 5.72 -3.03
N PRO A 261 -12.27 6.02 -1.89
CA PRO A 261 -11.70 5.84 -0.56
C PRO A 261 -11.58 4.36 -0.17
N ARG A 262 -11.01 4.09 1.02
CA ARG A 262 -10.92 2.76 1.64
C ARG A 262 -11.32 2.80 3.11
N THR A 263 -12.48 2.25 3.46
CA THR A 263 -13.04 2.38 4.81
C THR A 263 -12.28 1.53 5.85
N GLY A 264 -12.46 1.87 7.13
CA GLY A 264 -11.82 1.19 8.25
C GLY A 264 -12.63 0.05 8.87
N GLU A 265 -13.95 0.05 8.69
CA GLU A 265 -14.89 -0.95 9.18
C GLU A 265 -16.29 -0.71 8.59
N ALA A 266 -17.23 -1.63 8.81
CA ALA A 266 -18.62 -1.50 8.35
C ALA A 266 -19.34 -0.27 8.94
N GLU A 267 -19.08 0.10 10.19
CA GLU A 267 -19.66 1.26 10.87
C GLU A 267 -19.28 2.60 10.22
N CYS A 268 -18.27 2.63 9.34
CA CYS A 268 -17.96 3.82 8.54
C CYS A 268 -19.17 4.25 7.70
N TYR A 269 -19.92 3.30 7.13
CA TYR A 269 -21.02 3.55 6.20
C TYR A 269 -22.28 4.16 6.86
N SER A 270 -22.39 4.12 8.18
CA SER A 270 -23.40 4.85 8.97
C SER A 270 -22.84 6.12 9.59
N THR A 271 -21.61 6.07 10.14
CA THR A 271 -20.97 7.22 10.82
C THR A 271 -20.68 8.37 9.85
N PHE A 272 -20.11 8.07 8.68
CA PHE A 272 -19.70 9.04 7.67
C PHE A 272 -20.68 9.07 6.48
N VAL A 273 -21.97 8.84 6.75
CA VAL A 273 -23.00 8.62 5.71
C VAL A 273 -23.11 9.76 4.70
N ASP A 274 -23.07 11.04 5.11
CA ASP A 274 -23.19 12.18 4.19
C ASP A 274 -22.08 12.19 3.11
N TYR A 275 -20.88 11.68 3.45
CA TYR A 275 -19.76 11.56 2.52
C TYR A 275 -19.83 10.26 1.71
N LEU A 276 -20.01 9.12 2.39
CA LEU A 276 -19.95 7.82 1.72
C LEU A 276 -21.17 7.58 0.82
N ASP A 277 -22.36 8.01 1.20
CA ASP A 277 -23.57 7.85 0.36
C ASP A 277 -23.45 8.64 -0.94
N ALA A 278 -22.90 9.85 -0.89
CA ALA A 278 -22.63 10.66 -2.08
C ALA A 278 -21.60 10.00 -3.01
N VAL A 279 -20.50 9.46 -2.46
CA VAL A 279 -19.50 8.67 -3.22
C VAL A 279 -20.14 7.42 -3.83
N ILE A 280 -21.00 6.72 -3.10
CA ILE A 280 -21.66 5.47 -3.53
C ILE A 280 -22.66 5.74 -4.65
N CYS A 281 -23.53 6.74 -4.49
CA CYS A 281 -24.55 7.08 -5.49
C CYS A 281 -23.91 7.51 -6.82
N ASP A 282 -22.85 8.32 -6.77
CA ASP A 282 -22.08 8.77 -7.93
C ASP A 282 -21.34 7.61 -8.61
N TYR A 283 -20.65 6.74 -7.84
CA TYR A 283 -19.90 5.61 -8.40
C TYR A 283 -20.81 4.57 -9.07
N HIS A 284 -21.96 4.24 -8.46
CA HIS A 284 -22.86 3.17 -8.93
C HIS A 284 -24.03 3.67 -9.80
N ASP A 285 -24.10 4.97 -10.11
CA ASP A 285 -25.23 5.64 -10.82
C ASP A 285 -26.59 5.35 -10.15
N VAL A 286 -26.63 5.42 -8.81
CA VAL A 286 -27.87 5.24 -8.02
C VAL A 286 -28.55 6.59 -7.87
N LYS A 287 -29.70 6.74 -8.52
CA LYS A 287 -30.44 8.02 -8.61
C LYS A 287 -31.47 8.22 -7.51
N ASP A 288 -31.93 7.14 -6.88
CA ASP A 288 -32.86 7.17 -5.76
C ASP A 288 -32.11 7.08 -4.43
N PRO A 289 -32.09 8.13 -3.58
CA PRO A 289 -31.43 8.07 -2.28
C PRO A 289 -32.13 7.12 -1.29
N ALA A 290 -33.39 6.75 -1.54
CA ALA A 290 -34.16 5.77 -0.76
C ALA A 290 -33.97 4.32 -1.25
N PHE A 291 -33.10 4.11 -2.26
CA PHE A 291 -32.73 2.79 -2.77
C PHE A 291 -32.36 1.81 -1.64
N LYS A 292 -32.86 0.57 -1.76
CA LYS A 292 -32.44 -0.58 -0.95
C LYS A 292 -31.83 -1.66 -1.84
N HIS A 293 -30.75 -2.28 -1.40
CA HIS A 293 -30.20 -3.43 -2.10
C HIS A 293 -31.16 -4.62 -1.99
N PRO A 294 -31.39 -5.39 -3.08
CA PRO A 294 -32.11 -6.65 -2.96
C PRO A 294 -31.39 -7.60 -1.98
N ALA A 295 -32.16 -8.48 -1.33
CA ALA A 295 -31.58 -9.55 -0.54
C ALA A 295 -30.71 -10.48 -1.43
N PRO A 296 -29.70 -11.18 -0.87
CA PRO A 296 -28.84 -12.09 -1.63
C PRO A 296 -29.67 -13.11 -2.43
N THR A 297 -29.58 -13.03 -3.77
CA THR A 297 -30.49 -13.76 -4.68
C THR A 297 -29.67 -14.45 -5.76
N PHE A 298 -29.32 -15.71 -5.47
CA PHE A 298 -28.45 -16.52 -6.31
C PHE A 298 -29.19 -17.34 -7.39
N GLY A 299 -30.52 -17.35 -7.38
CA GLY A 299 -31.34 -18.18 -8.27
C GLY A 299 -31.37 -19.68 -7.93
N ASP A 300 -32.03 -20.46 -8.78
CA ASP A 300 -31.94 -21.92 -8.76
C ASP A 300 -30.62 -22.35 -9.43
N LEU A 301 -29.78 -23.07 -8.68
CA LEU A 301 -28.46 -23.52 -9.13
C LEU A 301 -28.52 -24.73 -10.08
N GLU A 302 -29.69 -25.35 -10.26
CA GLU A 302 -29.92 -26.39 -11.28
C GLU A 302 -30.49 -25.81 -12.58
N HIS A 303 -31.12 -24.62 -12.52
CA HIS A 303 -31.80 -23.98 -13.66
C HIS A 303 -31.36 -22.51 -13.84
N LEU A 304 -30.05 -22.29 -14.00
CA LEU A 304 -29.48 -20.95 -14.20
C LEU A 304 -29.85 -20.36 -15.59
N PRO A 305 -30.08 -19.03 -15.70
CA PRO A 305 -30.47 -18.36 -16.94
C PRO A 305 -29.28 -18.08 -17.89
N PHE A 306 -28.17 -18.80 -17.71
CA PHE A 306 -26.94 -18.76 -18.48
C PHE A 306 -26.24 -20.12 -18.39
N GLY A 307 -25.50 -20.49 -19.43
CA GLY A 307 -24.74 -21.75 -19.52
C GLY A 307 -23.27 -21.49 -19.83
N ASN A 308 -22.71 -22.28 -20.77
CA ASN A 308 -21.43 -21.95 -21.39
C ASN A 308 -21.61 -20.81 -22.40
N VAL A 309 -20.92 -19.69 -22.19
CA VAL A 309 -21.00 -18.49 -23.05
C VAL A 309 -20.16 -18.61 -24.34
N ASP A 310 -19.29 -19.63 -24.43
CA ASP A 310 -18.62 -20.06 -25.66
C ASP A 310 -18.58 -21.60 -25.74
N PRO A 311 -19.66 -22.24 -26.22
CA PRO A 311 -19.69 -23.68 -26.45
C PRO A 311 -18.66 -24.18 -27.47
N THR A 312 -18.04 -23.29 -28.25
CA THR A 312 -17.04 -23.65 -29.26
C THR A 312 -15.61 -23.66 -28.74
N GLY A 313 -15.35 -23.02 -27.60
CA GLY A 313 -14.02 -22.86 -26.99
C GLY A 313 -13.02 -22.05 -27.82
N LYS A 314 -13.49 -21.26 -28.79
CA LYS A 314 -12.64 -20.49 -29.72
C LYS A 314 -12.23 -19.12 -29.17
N PHE A 315 -13.10 -18.50 -28.39
CA PHE A 315 -13.01 -17.11 -27.94
C PHE A 315 -12.65 -17.03 -26.46
N VAL A 316 -13.37 -17.75 -25.59
CA VAL A 316 -13.17 -17.65 -24.14
C VAL A 316 -12.06 -18.60 -23.68
N ILE A 317 -10.98 -18.01 -23.17
CA ILE A 317 -9.85 -18.73 -22.58
C ILE A 317 -10.25 -19.27 -21.20
N SER A 318 -10.79 -18.42 -20.34
CA SER A 318 -11.22 -18.81 -18.99
C SER A 318 -12.38 -17.95 -18.49
N THR A 319 -13.15 -18.52 -17.56
CA THR A 319 -14.27 -17.85 -16.89
C THR A 319 -14.00 -17.79 -15.40
N ARG A 320 -14.30 -16.65 -14.78
CA ARG A 320 -14.03 -16.37 -13.36
C ARG A 320 -15.11 -15.49 -12.75
N VAL A 321 -15.65 -15.92 -11.61
CA VAL A 321 -16.56 -15.10 -10.79
C VAL A 321 -15.95 -14.95 -9.40
N ARG A 322 -15.92 -13.72 -8.87
CA ARG A 322 -15.43 -13.40 -7.52
C ARG A 322 -16.39 -12.53 -6.74
N VAL A 323 -16.34 -12.63 -5.42
CA VAL A 323 -16.98 -11.72 -4.46
C VAL A 323 -15.99 -11.30 -3.38
N GLY A 324 -16.13 -10.08 -2.86
CA GLY A 324 -15.58 -9.66 -1.57
C GLY A 324 -16.56 -9.97 -0.43
N ARG A 325 -16.05 -10.34 0.74
CA ARG A 325 -16.82 -10.51 1.98
C ARG A 325 -16.03 -10.00 3.17
N SER A 326 -16.73 -9.34 4.09
CA SER A 326 -16.19 -8.90 5.39
C SER A 326 -16.83 -9.71 6.50
N VAL A 327 -16.04 -10.39 7.32
CA VAL A 327 -16.50 -11.08 8.54
C VAL A 327 -16.93 -10.06 9.61
N GLN A 328 -18.07 -10.30 10.27
CA GLN A 328 -18.62 -9.41 11.30
C GLN A 328 -17.70 -9.27 12.52
N GLY A 329 -17.67 -8.06 13.11
CA GLY A 329 -16.95 -7.79 14.35
C GLY A 329 -15.45 -7.59 14.23
N PHE A 330 -14.93 -7.39 13.01
CA PHE A 330 -13.52 -7.10 12.75
C PHE A 330 -13.37 -5.77 11.99
N LEU A 331 -12.35 -4.99 12.36
CA LEU A 331 -11.86 -3.85 11.56
C LEU A 331 -11.34 -4.35 10.20
N PHE A 332 -11.44 -3.52 9.16
CA PHE A 332 -11.00 -3.85 7.82
C PHE A 332 -9.46 -3.89 7.68
N PRO A 333 -8.91 -4.57 6.63
CA PRO A 333 -7.47 -4.77 6.46
C PRO A 333 -6.63 -3.49 6.42
N THR A 334 -7.25 -2.35 6.11
CA THR A 334 -6.71 -0.99 6.20
C THR A 334 -6.18 -0.67 7.59
N ILE A 335 -7.03 -0.75 8.62
CA ILE A 335 -6.73 -0.24 9.97
C ILE A 335 -6.65 -1.30 11.08
N ILE A 336 -7.07 -2.55 10.82
CA ILE A 336 -7.02 -3.66 11.80
C ILE A 336 -5.62 -3.86 12.42
N GLY A 337 -5.57 -4.09 13.74
CA GLY A 337 -4.33 -4.41 14.45
C GLY A 337 -3.83 -5.84 14.18
N LYS A 338 -2.54 -6.07 14.38
CA LYS A 338 -1.87 -7.36 14.13
C LYS A 338 -2.57 -8.55 14.80
N GLU A 339 -2.91 -8.42 16.09
CA GLU A 339 -3.52 -9.50 16.87
C GLU A 339 -4.94 -9.83 16.40
N ASP A 340 -5.75 -8.83 16.06
CA ASP A 340 -7.09 -9.06 15.51
C ASP A 340 -7.02 -9.62 14.09
N ARG A 341 -5.98 -9.28 13.33
CA ARG A 341 -5.71 -9.90 12.02
C ARG A 341 -5.35 -11.39 12.14
N LEU A 342 -4.59 -11.77 13.17
CA LEU A 342 -4.30 -13.18 13.48
C LEU A 342 -5.57 -13.94 13.92
N LYS A 343 -6.42 -13.33 14.75
CA LYS A 343 -7.74 -13.91 15.10
C LYS A 343 -8.63 -14.07 13.87
N LEU A 344 -8.67 -13.07 12.99
CA LEU A 344 -9.41 -13.10 11.72
C LEU A 344 -8.90 -14.21 10.80
N GLU A 345 -7.57 -14.31 10.61
CA GLU A 345 -6.93 -15.39 9.86
C GLU A 345 -7.33 -16.76 10.41
N SER A 346 -7.17 -16.99 11.72
CA SER A 346 -7.53 -18.28 12.34
C SER A 346 -9.01 -18.61 12.14
N THR A 347 -9.90 -17.63 12.33
CA THR A 347 -11.35 -17.79 12.16
C THR A 347 -11.72 -18.17 10.72
N ILE A 348 -11.12 -17.50 9.73
CA ILE A 348 -11.36 -17.78 8.31
C ILE A 348 -10.71 -19.11 7.90
N ALA A 349 -9.46 -19.36 8.28
CA ALA A 349 -8.73 -20.58 7.92
C ALA A 349 -9.45 -21.83 8.44
N ASN A 350 -9.95 -21.82 9.68
CA ASN A 350 -10.73 -22.92 10.26
C ASN A 350 -12.05 -23.19 9.49
N ALA A 351 -12.70 -22.14 8.97
CA ALA A 351 -13.87 -22.33 8.11
C ALA A 351 -13.49 -22.97 6.77
N LEU A 352 -12.41 -22.49 6.14
CA LEU A 352 -11.94 -22.96 4.84
C LEU A 352 -11.40 -24.40 4.87
N THR A 353 -10.65 -24.78 5.92
CA THR A 353 -10.16 -26.17 6.09
C THR A 353 -11.26 -27.16 6.47
N SER A 354 -12.47 -26.69 6.81
CA SER A 354 -13.65 -27.54 7.03
C SER A 354 -14.48 -27.81 5.77
N LEU A 355 -14.09 -27.24 4.62
CA LEU A 355 -14.78 -27.46 3.33
C LEU A 355 -14.52 -28.88 2.80
N THR A 356 -15.55 -29.47 2.19
CA THR A 356 -15.55 -30.85 1.69
C THR A 356 -15.96 -30.90 0.20
N GLY A 357 -15.91 -32.09 -0.42
CA GLY A 357 -16.31 -32.27 -1.81
C GLY A 357 -15.42 -31.50 -2.79
N GLU A 358 -16.03 -30.84 -3.78
CA GLU A 358 -15.31 -30.00 -4.77
C GLU A 358 -14.55 -28.83 -4.11
N HIS A 359 -14.99 -28.38 -2.94
CA HIS A 359 -14.40 -27.25 -2.21
C HIS A 359 -13.27 -27.66 -1.25
N ALA A 360 -13.02 -28.96 -1.06
CA ALA A 360 -11.92 -29.46 -0.23
C ALA A 360 -10.56 -28.97 -0.76
N GLY A 361 -9.72 -28.45 0.13
CA GLY A 361 -8.50 -27.76 -0.26
C GLY A 361 -7.53 -27.50 0.88
N THR A 362 -6.48 -26.76 0.59
CA THR A 362 -5.39 -26.43 1.54
C THR A 362 -5.30 -24.93 1.73
N TYR A 363 -5.08 -24.50 2.99
CA TYR A 363 -4.76 -23.12 3.33
C TYR A 363 -3.24 -22.92 3.45
N TYR A 364 -2.73 -21.87 2.80
CA TYR A 364 -1.33 -21.51 2.73
C TYR A 364 -1.14 -20.10 3.34
N PRO A 365 -0.76 -19.98 4.62
CA PRO A 365 -0.42 -18.70 5.23
C PRO A 365 0.87 -18.13 4.60
N LEU A 366 0.87 -16.84 4.25
CA LEU A 366 2.04 -16.19 3.63
C LEU A 366 3.25 -16.08 4.59
N SER A 367 3.03 -16.09 5.90
CA SER A 367 4.07 -16.00 6.93
C SER A 367 5.06 -17.17 6.93
N ASN A 368 4.58 -18.37 6.63
CA ASN A 368 5.37 -19.62 6.65
C ASN A 368 5.34 -20.35 5.30
N MET A 369 5.08 -19.61 4.21
CA MET A 369 5.01 -20.18 2.86
C MET A 369 6.40 -20.59 2.37
N LYS A 370 6.55 -21.85 1.95
CA LYS A 370 7.78 -22.35 1.33
C LYS A 370 8.03 -21.65 -0.01
N GLU A 371 9.29 -21.45 -0.38
CA GLU A 371 9.65 -20.72 -1.60
C GLU A 371 9.16 -21.43 -2.88
N GLU A 372 9.14 -22.77 -2.89
CA GLU A 372 8.61 -23.56 -3.99
C GLU A 372 7.09 -23.37 -4.14
N THR A 373 6.37 -23.34 -3.02
CA THR A 373 4.92 -23.04 -2.99
C THR A 373 4.65 -21.60 -3.41
N ARG A 374 5.48 -20.64 -2.95
CA ARG A 374 5.38 -19.23 -3.32
C ARG A 374 5.56 -19.06 -4.83
N LYS A 375 6.57 -19.70 -5.41
CA LYS A 375 6.82 -19.69 -6.86
C LYS A 375 5.66 -20.30 -7.62
N GLN A 376 5.19 -21.48 -7.23
CA GLN A 376 4.04 -22.13 -7.87
C GLN A 376 2.79 -21.24 -7.87
N LEU A 377 2.47 -20.58 -6.75
CA LEU A 377 1.35 -19.64 -6.66
C LEU A 377 1.56 -18.35 -7.46
N VAL A 378 2.80 -17.94 -7.74
CA VAL A 378 3.10 -16.85 -8.70
C VAL A 378 2.86 -17.32 -10.13
N ASP A 379 3.38 -18.49 -10.50
CA ASP A 379 3.26 -19.07 -11.84
C ASP A 379 1.77 -19.36 -12.18
N ASP A 380 0.97 -19.82 -11.20
CA ASP A 380 -0.48 -19.97 -11.30
C ASP A 380 -1.27 -18.64 -11.31
N HIS A 381 -0.61 -17.49 -11.11
CA HIS A 381 -1.22 -16.17 -10.97
C HIS A 381 -2.20 -16.03 -9.77
N PHE A 382 -1.97 -16.82 -8.71
CA PHE A 382 -2.78 -16.84 -7.49
C PHE A 382 -2.22 -15.99 -6.35
N LEU A 383 -0.91 -15.70 -6.34
CA LEU A 383 -0.26 -14.94 -5.27
C LEU A 383 -0.50 -13.42 -5.42
N PHE A 384 -1.17 -12.83 -4.44
CA PHE A 384 -1.21 -11.38 -4.27
C PHE A 384 0.05 -10.85 -3.57
N LYS A 385 0.41 -9.60 -3.85
CA LYS A 385 1.66 -8.96 -3.42
C LYS A 385 1.37 -7.71 -2.58
N ASN A 386 2.43 -7.12 -2.03
CA ASN A 386 2.42 -5.89 -1.24
C ASN A 386 2.98 -4.68 -2.00
N ASP A 387 2.74 -4.61 -3.32
CA ASP A 387 3.33 -3.64 -4.26
C ASP A 387 2.36 -2.55 -4.74
N ASP A 388 1.05 -2.65 -4.53
CA ASP A 388 0.11 -1.55 -4.83
C ASP A 388 0.29 -0.37 -3.85
N PRO A 389 0.72 0.83 -4.30
CA PRO A 389 0.85 1.98 -3.42
C PRO A 389 -0.49 2.48 -2.89
N VAL A 390 -1.62 2.23 -3.58
CA VAL A 390 -2.95 2.67 -3.13
C VAL A 390 -3.39 1.88 -1.88
N LEU A 391 -3.33 0.55 -1.92
CA LEU A 391 -3.63 -0.30 -0.76
C LEU A 391 -2.58 -0.17 0.34
N ARG A 392 -1.29 0.00 -0.01
CA ARG A 392 -0.24 0.33 0.96
C ARG A 392 -0.62 1.57 1.77
N ASP A 393 -0.97 2.67 1.10
CA ASP A 393 -1.22 3.95 1.75
C ASP A 393 -2.58 4.02 2.46
N ALA A 394 -3.49 3.10 2.13
CA ALA A 394 -4.68 2.78 2.92
C ALA A 394 -4.39 1.96 4.19
N GLY A 395 -3.17 1.45 4.37
CA GLY A 395 -2.76 0.63 5.53
C GLY A 395 -2.84 -0.89 5.32
N GLY A 396 -3.26 -1.35 4.14
CA GLY A 396 -3.52 -2.76 3.85
C GLY A 396 -2.32 -3.70 3.98
N TYR A 397 -1.08 -3.17 3.97
CA TYR A 397 0.17 -3.93 4.09
C TYR A 397 0.92 -3.73 5.42
N ARG A 398 0.30 -3.15 6.46
CA ARG A 398 0.89 -3.15 7.81
C ARG A 398 1.06 -4.58 8.33
N ASP A 399 2.10 -4.80 9.15
CA ASP A 399 2.45 -6.10 9.74
C ASP A 399 2.67 -7.23 8.73
N TRP A 400 3.00 -6.90 7.47
CA TRP A 400 3.15 -7.88 6.39
C TRP A 400 4.22 -8.95 6.71
N PRO A 401 3.97 -10.24 6.39
CA PRO A 401 2.75 -10.83 5.79
C PRO A 401 1.77 -11.43 6.83
N THR A 402 1.84 -11.04 8.11
CA THR A 402 1.06 -11.64 9.20
C THR A 402 -0.44 -11.61 8.93
N GLY A 403 -1.18 -12.70 9.17
CA GLY A 403 -2.64 -12.70 9.01
C GLY A 403 -3.13 -12.76 7.56
N ARG A 404 -2.26 -13.06 6.59
CA ARG A 404 -2.59 -13.18 5.16
C ARG A 404 -2.33 -14.60 4.68
N GLY A 405 -3.20 -15.09 3.81
CA GLY A 405 -3.04 -16.41 3.22
C GLY A 405 -3.89 -16.62 1.97
N ILE A 406 -3.67 -17.77 1.34
CA ILE A 406 -4.40 -18.23 0.16
C ILE A 406 -4.94 -19.61 0.47
N PHE A 407 -6.22 -19.82 0.24
CA PHE A 407 -6.81 -21.15 0.14
C PHE A 407 -7.07 -21.46 -1.34
N HIS A 408 -6.87 -22.72 -1.74
CA HIS A 408 -7.49 -23.24 -2.95
C HIS A 408 -7.86 -24.71 -2.82
N ASN A 409 -8.89 -25.13 -3.57
CA ASN A 409 -9.23 -26.54 -3.72
C ASN A 409 -8.17 -27.29 -4.54
N ASN A 410 -8.21 -28.63 -4.51
CA ASN A 410 -7.22 -29.47 -5.20
C ASN A 410 -7.16 -29.21 -6.72
N ASN A 411 -8.29 -28.88 -7.33
CA ASN A 411 -8.40 -28.62 -8.78
C ASN A 411 -8.01 -27.19 -9.18
N LYS A 412 -7.66 -26.31 -8.23
CA LYS A 412 -7.37 -24.88 -8.46
C LYS A 412 -8.54 -24.10 -9.11
N THR A 413 -9.78 -24.58 -8.93
CA THR A 413 -11.01 -23.99 -9.50
C THR A 413 -11.86 -23.19 -8.49
N PHE A 414 -11.54 -23.29 -7.20
CA PHE A 414 -12.11 -22.48 -6.12
C PHE A 414 -10.98 -21.98 -5.21
N LEU A 415 -10.91 -20.68 -4.97
CA LEU A 415 -9.83 -20.01 -4.24
C LEU A 415 -10.38 -18.96 -3.29
N VAL A 416 -9.65 -18.68 -2.21
CA VAL A 416 -9.92 -17.57 -1.30
C VAL A 416 -8.63 -16.85 -0.96
N TRP A 417 -8.57 -15.54 -1.21
CA TRP A 417 -7.54 -14.68 -0.63
C TRP A 417 -8.03 -14.18 0.74
N VAL A 418 -7.18 -14.29 1.76
CA VAL A 418 -7.47 -13.90 3.14
C VAL A 418 -6.71 -12.62 3.48
N CYS A 419 -7.45 -11.60 3.91
CA CYS A 419 -6.97 -10.33 4.45
C CYS A 419 -6.07 -9.49 3.51
N GLU A 420 -6.48 -9.38 2.24
CA GLU A 420 -5.86 -8.52 1.22
C GLU A 420 -6.47 -7.10 1.30
N GLU A 421 -7.36 -6.69 0.37
CA GLU A 421 -8.15 -5.44 0.51
C GLU A 421 -9.38 -5.63 1.42
N ASP A 422 -10.06 -6.78 1.28
CA ASP A 422 -11.19 -7.22 2.10
C ASP A 422 -10.77 -8.38 3.02
N HIS A 423 -11.61 -8.78 4.00
CA HIS A 423 -11.34 -9.96 4.84
C HIS A 423 -11.22 -11.23 4.00
N MET A 424 -12.10 -11.40 3.02
CA MET A 424 -12.10 -12.51 2.08
C MET A 424 -12.37 -12.03 0.66
N ARG A 425 -11.59 -12.49 -0.31
CA ARG A 425 -11.97 -12.50 -1.72
C ARG A 425 -12.18 -13.95 -2.17
N VAL A 426 -13.44 -14.36 -2.27
CA VAL A 426 -13.84 -15.71 -2.67
C VAL A 426 -13.96 -15.75 -4.20
N ILE A 427 -13.34 -16.74 -4.82
CA ILE A 427 -13.12 -16.83 -6.27
C ILE A 427 -13.49 -18.23 -6.72
N SER A 428 -14.24 -18.32 -7.83
CA SER A 428 -14.41 -19.53 -8.61
C SER A 428 -13.92 -19.25 -10.04
N MET A 429 -13.19 -20.18 -10.64
CA MET A 429 -12.71 -20.06 -12.02
C MET A 429 -12.43 -21.42 -12.67
N GLN A 430 -12.41 -21.46 -14.00
CA GLN A 430 -11.91 -22.60 -14.79
C GLN A 430 -11.58 -22.15 -16.24
N GLN A 431 -10.91 -23.00 -17.00
CA GLN A 431 -10.72 -22.80 -18.45
C GLN A 431 -12.05 -22.96 -19.21
N GLY A 432 -12.17 -22.28 -20.36
CA GLY A 432 -13.39 -22.25 -21.17
C GLY A 432 -14.50 -21.31 -20.64
N GLY A 433 -15.63 -21.32 -21.34
CA GLY A 433 -16.76 -20.38 -21.15
C GLY A 433 -17.86 -20.79 -20.17
N ASP A 434 -17.71 -21.88 -19.41
CA ASP A 434 -18.79 -22.40 -18.55
C ASP A 434 -19.02 -21.56 -17.29
N LEU A 435 -19.80 -20.49 -17.45
CA LEU A 435 -20.21 -19.59 -16.37
C LEU A 435 -21.14 -20.27 -15.38
N ALA A 436 -22.00 -21.20 -15.81
CA ALA A 436 -22.94 -21.90 -14.94
C ALA A 436 -22.19 -22.74 -13.90
N ALA A 437 -21.22 -23.56 -14.32
CA ALA A 437 -20.39 -24.34 -13.41
C ALA A 437 -19.58 -23.45 -12.45
N VAL A 438 -18.96 -22.39 -12.97
CA VAL A 438 -18.17 -21.43 -12.16
C VAL A 438 -19.04 -20.75 -11.11
N PHE A 439 -20.22 -20.26 -11.49
CA PHE A 439 -21.16 -19.58 -10.60
C PHE A 439 -21.72 -20.56 -9.55
N LYS A 440 -22.18 -21.74 -9.95
CA LYS A 440 -22.69 -22.78 -9.04
C LYS A 440 -21.66 -23.15 -7.97
N ARG A 441 -20.41 -23.41 -8.37
CA ARG A 441 -19.30 -23.68 -7.44
C ARG A 441 -19.04 -22.51 -6.49
N LEU A 442 -19.10 -21.26 -6.97
CA LEU A 442 -18.93 -20.08 -6.11
C LEU A 442 -20.02 -20.02 -5.03
N ILE A 443 -21.29 -20.15 -5.41
CA ILE A 443 -22.42 -20.02 -4.48
C ILE A 443 -22.45 -21.18 -3.48
N GLN A 444 -22.15 -22.41 -3.90
CA GLN A 444 -22.02 -23.55 -2.99
C GLN A 444 -20.90 -23.33 -1.96
N GLY A 445 -19.74 -22.84 -2.39
CA GLY A 445 -18.63 -22.51 -1.51
C GLY A 445 -18.96 -21.38 -0.52
N LEU A 446 -19.65 -20.33 -0.97
CA LEU A 446 -20.13 -19.26 -0.10
C LEU A 446 -21.12 -19.77 0.95
N LYS A 447 -22.14 -20.54 0.54
CA LYS A 447 -23.12 -21.14 1.47
C LYS A 447 -22.44 -22.02 2.51
N ALA A 448 -21.42 -22.79 2.14
CA ALA A 448 -20.65 -23.61 3.07
C ALA A 448 -19.88 -22.75 4.10
N ILE A 449 -19.22 -21.68 3.65
CA ILE A 449 -18.50 -20.73 4.52
C ILE A 449 -19.46 -19.99 5.46
N GLU A 450 -20.64 -19.59 4.97
CA GLU A 450 -21.68 -18.89 5.76
C GLU A 450 -22.26 -19.76 6.90
N THR A 451 -22.07 -21.09 6.88
CA THR A 451 -22.38 -21.95 8.05
C THR A 451 -21.45 -21.75 9.24
N LYS A 452 -20.28 -21.13 9.02
CA LYS A 452 -19.23 -20.90 10.03
C LYS A 452 -18.98 -19.43 10.31
N LEU A 453 -19.16 -18.56 9.31
CA LEU A 453 -18.87 -17.13 9.38
C LEU A 453 -20.13 -16.30 9.15
N LYS A 454 -20.30 -15.21 9.92
CA LYS A 454 -21.30 -14.18 9.62
C LYS A 454 -20.63 -13.06 8.83
N PHE A 455 -21.27 -12.62 7.75
CA PHE A 455 -20.77 -11.52 6.93
C PHE A 455 -21.49 -10.19 7.22
N GLU A 456 -20.76 -9.10 7.07
CA GLU A 456 -21.30 -7.73 7.17
C GLU A 456 -22.25 -7.45 5.99
N HIS A 457 -23.47 -7.03 6.31
CA HIS A 457 -24.52 -6.72 5.35
C HIS A 457 -25.34 -5.51 5.82
N SER A 458 -25.77 -4.68 4.88
CA SER A 458 -26.56 -3.48 5.08
C SER A 458 -27.79 -3.52 4.16
N ASP A 459 -28.98 -3.19 4.68
CA ASP A 459 -30.21 -3.08 3.88
C ASP A 459 -30.08 -2.06 2.73
N LYS A 460 -29.29 -1.00 2.93
CA LYS A 460 -29.04 0.02 1.89
C LYS A 460 -27.98 -0.44 0.88
N TYR A 461 -26.89 -1.01 1.37
CA TYR A 461 -25.67 -1.22 0.57
C TYR A 461 -25.36 -2.68 0.22
N GLY A 462 -26.18 -3.66 0.62
CA GLY A 462 -25.89 -5.09 0.45
C GLY A 462 -24.71 -5.54 1.31
N TYR A 463 -23.93 -6.52 0.84
CA TYR A 463 -22.72 -6.95 1.53
C TYR A 463 -21.68 -5.81 1.58
N VAL A 464 -21.07 -5.63 2.76
CA VAL A 464 -20.20 -4.49 3.04
C VAL A 464 -18.72 -4.86 2.82
N THR A 465 -17.99 -3.99 2.13
CA THR A 465 -16.58 -4.15 1.74
C THR A 465 -15.75 -2.90 2.05
N CYS A 466 -14.42 -3.04 1.98
CA CYS A 466 -13.49 -1.96 2.27
C CYS A 466 -13.58 -0.79 1.28
N CYS A 467 -13.68 -1.08 -0.01
CA CYS A 467 -13.87 -0.06 -1.04
C CYS A 467 -15.35 0.09 -1.41
N PRO A 468 -15.94 1.31 -1.37
CA PRO A 468 -17.35 1.52 -1.75
C PRO A 468 -17.70 1.05 -3.16
N SER A 469 -16.72 0.91 -4.06
CA SER A 469 -16.90 0.36 -5.42
C SER A 469 -17.29 -1.12 -5.45
N ASN A 470 -17.06 -1.88 -4.36
CA ASN A 470 -17.33 -3.32 -4.26
C ASN A 470 -18.52 -3.64 -3.33
N LEU A 471 -19.44 -2.70 -3.08
CA LEU A 471 -20.66 -2.93 -2.31
C LEU A 471 -21.72 -3.75 -3.09
N GLY A 472 -22.86 -4.05 -2.46
CA GLY A 472 -24.00 -4.74 -3.04
C GLY A 472 -23.77 -6.25 -3.08
N THR A 473 -23.85 -6.82 -4.28
CA THR A 473 -23.45 -8.21 -4.57
C THR A 473 -21.97 -8.47 -4.26
N THR A 474 -21.16 -7.40 -4.34
CA THR A 474 -19.69 -7.40 -4.42
C THR A 474 -19.14 -8.22 -5.61
N MET A 475 -20.02 -8.66 -6.51
CA MET A 475 -19.76 -9.70 -7.50
C MET A 475 -19.16 -9.13 -8.79
N ARG A 476 -17.98 -9.62 -9.14
CA ARG A 476 -17.42 -9.48 -10.48
C ARG A 476 -17.43 -10.84 -11.17
N ALA A 477 -18.33 -11.01 -12.13
CA ALA A 477 -18.25 -12.04 -13.14
C ALA A 477 -17.36 -11.53 -14.29
N SER A 478 -16.50 -12.38 -14.82
CA SER A 478 -15.51 -12.03 -15.84
C SER A 478 -15.15 -13.22 -16.72
N VAL A 479 -14.81 -12.93 -17.98
CA VAL A 479 -14.16 -13.87 -18.90
C VAL A 479 -12.89 -13.25 -19.45
N LEU A 480 -11.88 -14.09 -19.69
CA LEU A 480 -10.74 -13.72 -20.53
C LEU A 480 -11.03 -14.18 -21.96
N VAL A 481 -11.25 -13.23 -22.87
CA VAL A 481 -11.80 -13.50 -24.21
C VAL A 481 -10.92 -12.91 -25.33
N LYS A 482 -10.73 -13.69 -26.40
CA LYS A 482 -10.02 -13.32 -27.63
C LYS A 482 -10.99 -12.63 -28.59
N ILE A 483 -10.78 -11.33 -28.81
CA ILE A 483 -11.58 -10.52 -29.74
C ILE A 483 -10.70 -9.58 -30.59
N PRO A 484 -9.71 -10.11 -31.33
CA PRO A 484 -8.75 -9.27 -32.08
C PRO A 484 -9.40 -8.30 -33.07
N LYS A 485 -10.50 -8.67 -33.73
CA LYS A 485 -11.14 -7.81 -34.74
C LYS A 485 -11.92 -6.65 -34.13
N LEU A 486 -12.70 -6.91 -33.08
CA LEU A 486 -13.42 -5.88 -32.33
C LEU A 486 -12.45 -5.03 -31.49
N SER A 487 -11.38 -5.63 -30.95
CA SER A 487 -10.32 -4.90 -30.24
C SER A 487 -9.58 -3.89 -31.13
N ALA A 488 -9.50 -4.14 -32.45
CA ALA A 488 -8.96 -3.17 -33.40
C ALA A 488 -9.91 -1.98 -33.65
N GLN A 489 -11.19 -2.10 -33.27
CA GLN A 489 -12.23 -1.07 -33.37
C GLN A 489 -12.58 -0.54 -31.98
N LYS A 490 -11.60 0.07 -31.29
CA LYS A 490 -11.71 0.43 -29.87
C LYS A 490 -13.01 1.18 -29.50
N ASP A 491 -13.38 2.21 -30.24
CA ASP A 491 -14.58 3.00 -29.93
C ASP A 491 -15.86 2.15 -29.97
N LYS A 492 -15.92 1.14 -30.86
CA LYS A 492 -17.02 0.18 -30.96
C LYS A 492 -17.01 -0.84 -29.82
N LEU A 493 -15.82 -1.28 -29.37
CA LEU A 493 -15.70 -2.11 -28.16
C LEU A 493 -16.19 -1.34 -26.92
N ASP A 494 -15.77 -0.08 -26.78
CA ASP A 494 -16.16 0.79 -25.67
C ASP A 494 -17.68 1.11 -25.71
N GLU A 495 -18.28 1.32 -26.90
CA GLU A 495 -19.74 1.45 -27.10
C GLU A 495 -20.50 0.18 -26.65
N VAL A 496 -20.05 -1.01 -27.10
CA VAL A 496 -20.68 -2.28 -26.73
C VAL A 496 -20.54 -2.53 -25.23
N CYS A 497 -19.37 -2.28 -24.63
CA CYS A 497 -19.19 -2.36 -23.19
C CYS A 497 -20.11 -1.38 -22.45
N ALA A 498 -20.27 -0.14 -22.90
CA ALA A 498 -21.19 0.81 -22.29
C ALA A 498 -22.65 0.33 -22.36
N LYS A 499 -23.10 -0.15 -23.53
CA LYS A 499 -24.46 -0.66 -23.78
C LYS A 499 -24.82 -1.83 -22.86
N TYR A 500 -23.92 -2.80 -22.71
CA TYR A 500 -24.12 -3.98 -21.86
C TYR A 500 -23.61 -3.78 -20.41
N ARG A 501 -23.23 -2.55 -20.03
CA ARG A 501 -22.76 -2.19 -18.67
C ARG A 501 -21.57 -3.05 -18.23
N LEU A 502 -20.67 -3.34 -19.16
CA LEU A 502 -19.43 -4.07 -18.94
C LEU A 502 -18.24 -3.12 -18.77
N GLN A 503 -17.11 -3.68 -18.34
CA GLN A 503 -15.80 -3.06 -18.37
C GLN A 503 -14.81 -4.04 -19.00
N ALA A 504 -14.11 -3.58 -20.04
CA ALA A 504 -12.93 -4.24 -20.60
C ALA A 504 -11.66 -3.81 -19.85
N ARG A 505 -10.73 -4.76 -19.67
CA ARG A 505 -9.41 -4.57 -19.05
C ARG A 505 -8.37 -5.43 -19.77
N GLY A 506 -7.09 -5.10 -19.60
CA GLY A 506 -5.99 -5.89 -20.12
C GLY A 506 -5.82 -7.26 -19.45
N LEU A 507 -4.91 -8.05 -20.02
CA LEU A 507 -4.68 -9.46 -19.68
C LEU A 507 -4.42 -9.72 -18.19
N HIS A 508 -3.75 -8.78 -17.51
CA HIS A 508 -3.38 -8.89 -16.10
C HIS A 508 -4.25 -8.01 -15.18
N GLY A 509 -5.42 -7.57 -15.67
CA GLY A 509 -6.39 -6.79 -14.91
C GLY A 509 -6.27 -5.28 -15.10
N GLU A 510 -6.55 -4.52 -14.03
CA GLU A 510 -6.68 -3.05 -14.11
C GLU A 510 -5.37 -2.37 -14.50
N HIS A 511 -5.44 -1.41 -15.42
CA HIS A 511 -4.29 -0.65 -15.94
C HIS A 511 -3.23 -1.48 -16.68
N THR A 512 -3.56 -2.70 -17.16
CA THR A 512 -2.65 -3.54 -17.93
C THR A 512 -3.02 -3.56 -19.43
N GLU A 513 -2.08 -3.99 -20.29
CA GLU A 513 -2.28 -4.03 -21.74
C GLU A 513 -3.04 -5.29 -22.20
N SER A 514 -3.62 -5.22 -23.41
CA SER A 514 -4.39 -6.29 -24.07
C SER A 514 -3.63 -6.82 -25.29
N PRO A 515 -2.53 -7.59 -25.12
CA PRO A 515 -1.84 -8.22 -26.25
C PRO A 515 -2.80 -9.16 -27.01
N ASP A 516 -2.57 -9.31 -28.32
CA ASP A 516 -3.31 -10.20 -29.22
C ASP A 516 -4.85 -10.02 -29.23
N GLY A 517 -5.34 -8.86 -28.77
CA GLY A 517 -6.78 -8.59 -28.64
C GLY A 517 -7.47 -9.42 -27.55
N ILE A 518 -6.71 -9.84 -26.54
CA ILE A 518 -7.23 -10.57 -25.37
C ILE A 518 -7.64 -9.56 -24.30
N HIS A 519 -8.90 -9.62 -23.86
CA HIS A 519 -9.46 -8.73 -22.83
C HIS A 519 -10.09 -9.51 -21.69
N ASP A 520 -9.93 -9.00 -20.46
CA ASP A 520 -10.77 -9.34 -19.31
C ASP A 520 -12.05 -8.49 -19.40
N ILE A 521 -13.13 -9.13 -19.86
CA ILE A 521 -14.46 -8.53 -19.97
C ILE A 521 -15.26 -8.91 -18.73
N SER A 522 -15.84 -7.92 -18.06
CA SER A 522 -16.56 -8.12 -16.79
C SER A 522 -17.78 -7.22 -16.64
N ASN A 523 -18.77 -7.61 -15.82
CA ASN A 523 -19.84 -6.68 -15.45
C ASN A 523 -19.28 -5.45 -14.70
N LYS A 524 -19.83 -4.26 -14.94
CA LYS A 524 -19.46 -3.02 -14.23
C LYS A 524 -20.24 -2.85 -12.92
N ARG A 525 -21.55 -3.14 -12.94
CA ARG A 525 -22.46 -2.94 -11.80
C ARG A 525 -22.20 -3.94 -10.66
N ARG A 526 -22.40 -3.48 -9.42
CA ARG A 526 -22.30 -4.29 -8.18
C ARG A 526 -23.48 -4.06 -7.24
N LEU A 527 -23.91 -2.80 -7.15
CA LEU A 527 -25.05 -2.32 -6.39
C LEU A 527 -26.28 -2.13 -7.32
N GLY A 528 -27.48 -2.25 -6.76
CA GLY A 528 -28.75 -2.08 -7.49
C GLY A 528 -29.19 -3.25 -8.37
N LEU A 529 -28.65 -4.44 -8.15
CA LEU A 529 -29.00 -5.69 -8.82
C LEU A 529 -28.64 -6.89 -7.93
N THR A 530 -29.22 -8.05 -8.20
CA THR A 530 -28.92 -9.34 -7.56
C THR A 530 -27.67 -9.99 -8.15
N GLU A 531 -27.11 -11.00 -7.47
CA GLU A 531 -25.99 -11.80 -7.98
C GLU A 531 -26.33 -12.51 -9.30
N LEU A 532 -27.57 -13.01 -9.43
CA LEU A 532 -28.03 -13.67 -10.66
C LEU A 532 -28.09 -12.69 -11.84
N GLU A 533 -28.63 -11.50 -11.62
CA GLU A 533 -28.65 -10.43 -12.63
C GLU A 533 -27.24 -9.94 -12.98
N ALA A 534 -26.34 -9.82 -12.00
CA ALA A 534 -24.96 -9.41 -12.21
C ALA A 534 -24.17 -10.41 -13.09
N ALA A 535 -24.38 -11.70 -12.87
CA ALA A 535 -23.81 -12.75 -13.73
C ALA A 535 -24.47 -12.78 -15.12
N LYS A 536 -25.79 -12.55 -15.20
CA LYS A 536 -26.53 -12.50 -16.48
C LYS A 536 -26.16 -11.29 -17.34
N GLU A 537 -26.02 -10.09 -16.77
CA GLU A 537 -25.53 -8.89 -17.50
C GLU A 537 -24.18 -9.18 -18.17
N MET A 538 -23.27 -9.90 -17.48
CA MET A 538 -22.00 -10.34 -18.03
C MET A 538 -22.18 -11.36 -19.17
N ALA A 539 -22.96 -12.43 -18.94
CA ALA A 539 -23.19 -13.50 -19.91
C ALA A 539 -23.79 -12.98 -21.22
N ASP A 540 -24.86 -12.19 -21.13
CA ASP A 540 -25.58 -11.67 -22.29
C ASP A 540 -24.68 -10.72 -23.10
N GLY A 541 -23.90 -9.87 -22.43
CA GLY A 541 -22.99 -8.94 -23.11
C GLY A 541 -21.77 -9.62 -23.74
N VAL A 542 -21.21 -10.66 -23.11
CA VAL A 542 -20.13 -11.48 -23.70
C VAL A 542 -20.61 -12.24 -24.93
N ALA A 543 -21.82 -12.82 -24.88
CA ALA A 543 -22.39 -13.50 -26.04
C ALA A 543 -22.56 -12.53 -27.25
N HIS A 544 -22.97 -11.29 -27.00
CA HIS A 544 -23.04 -10.26 -28.05
C HIS A 544 -21.65 -9.83 -28.56
N ILE A 545 -20.66 -9.69 -27.69
CA ILE A 545 -19.27 -9.40 -28.07
C ILE A 545 -18.71 -10.50 -29.00
N ILE A 546 -18.94 -11.78 -28.67
CA ILE A 546 -18.53 -12.92 -29.49
C ILE A 546 -19.27 -12.93 -30.84
N ALA A 547 -20.58 -12.66 -30.85
CA ALA A 547 -21.35 -12.57 -32.09
C ALA A 547 -20.86 -11.43 -33.01
N ILE A 548 -20.44 -10.29 -32.45
CA ILE A 548 -19.84 -9.20 -33.21
C ILE A 548 -18.47 -9.62 -33.77
N GLU A 549 -17.60 -10.23 -32.95
CA GLU A 549 -16.29 -10.73 -33.39
C GLU A 549 -16.40 -11.76 -34.53
N GLN A 550 -17.45 -12.59 -34.53
CA GLN A 550 -17.75 -13.55 -35.60
C GLN A 550 -18.29 -12.90 -36.90
N SER A 551 -18.87 -11.71 -36.81
CA SER A 551 -19.44 -10.96 -37.94
C SER A 551 -18.43 -10.06 -38.65
N LEU A 552 -17.34 -9.71 -37.95
CA LEU A 552 -16.13 -9.11 -38.50
C LEU A 552 -15.24 -10.21 -39.12
#